data_AF-A0A516AGD2-F1
#
_entry.id   AF-A0A516AGD2-F1
#
_cell.length_a   1.000
_cell.length_b   1.000
_cell.length_c   1.000
_cell.angle_alpha   90.00
_cell.angle_beta   90.00
_cell.angle_gamma   90.00
#
_symmetry.space_group_name_H-M   'P 1'
#
loop_
_entity.id
_entity.type
_entity.pdbx_description
1 polymer ?
#
loop_
_entity_poly.entity_id
_entity_poly.type
_entity_poly.pdbx_seq_one_letter_code
_entity_poly.pdbx_strand_id
1 'polypeptide(L)'
;YVEHQLKQPLLRIFEPVLGGEGEASVEQRLFVGEHARRITQGARGSSGPLAAFVRARAKCLGCRALLESDGVLCPSCGAAGRAGDVLLERLSALRPLEAEVTELLSQCMRCEGPGSCRLYAACANVDCPIFFRRLQASQELAATEEALQRLQLGW
;
A
#
# COMPACT_ATOMS: atom_id res chain seq x y z
N TYR A 1 -11.22 9.51 8.98
CA TYR A 1 -10.74 8.82 10.19
C TYR A 1 -9.75 9.64 10.99
N VAL A 2 -8.66 10.14 10.39
CA VAL A 2 -7.64 10.95 11.10
C VAL A 2 -8.25 12.16 11.83
N GLU A 3 -8.88 13.10 11.10
CA GLU A 3 -9.42 14.34 11.70
C GLU A 3 -10.53 14.12 12.74
N HIS A 4 -11.51 13.27 12.42
CA HIS A 4 -12.74 13.18 13.23
C HIS A 4 -12.76 12.06 14.26
N GLN A 5 -11.93 11.01 14.12
CA GLN A 5 -11.94 9.88 15.06
C GLN A 5 -10.65 9.74 15.87
N LEU A 6 -9.49 10.05 15.30
CA LEU A 6 -8.21 9.84 15.97
C LEU A 6 -7.68 11.10 16.64
N LYS A 7 -7.83 12.26 16.00
CA LYS A 7 -7.24 13.52 16.44
C LYS A 7 -7.66 13.92 17.86
N GLN A 8 -8.96 14.04 18.10
CA GLN A 8 -9.50 14.52 19.37
C GLN A 8 -9.15 13.62 20.58
N PRO A 9 -9.28 12.27 20.51
CA PRO A 9 -8.83 11.40 21.60
C PRO A 9 -7.32 11.49 21.86
N LEU A 10 -6.50 11.58 20.81
CA LEU A 10 -5.04 11.65 20.96
C LEU A 10 -4.59 12.96 21.60
N LEU A 11 -5.18 14.09 21.21
CA LEU A 11 -4.90 15.39 21.81
C LEU A 11 -5.17 15.36 23.33
N ARG A 12 -6.34 14.86 23.75
CA ARG A 12 -6.70 14.72 25.18
C ARG A 12 -5.73 13.86 25.99
N ILE A 13 -5.17 12.81 25.40
CA ILE A 13 -4.21 11.92 26.08
C ILE A 13 -2.84 12.59 26.22
N PHE A 14 -2.38 13.27 25.16
CA PHE A 14 -1.01 13.79 25.09
C PHE A 14 -0.84 15.21 25.66
N GLU A 15 -1.89 16.02 25.70
CA GLU A 15 -1.88 17.36 26.32
C GLU A 15 -1.36 17.38 27.77
N PRO A 16 -1.89 16.58 28.72
CA PRO A 16 -1.44 16.61 30.10
C PRO A 16 -0.01 16.07 30.29
N VAL A 17 0.48 15.24 29.35
CA VAL A 17 1.83 14.65 29.42
C VAL A 17 2.87 15.58 28.81
N LEU A 18 2.55 16.24 27.70
CA LEU A 18 3.45 17.13 26.98
C LEU A 18 3.39 18.58 27.47
N GLY A 19 2.37 18.93 28.26
CA GLY A 19 2.39 19.84 29.41
C GLY A 19 2.92 21.29 29.27
N GLY A 20 3.39 21.73 28.12
CA GLY A 20 4.13 23.00 28.00
C GLY A 20 3.46 24.11 27.18
N GLU A 21 2.67 23.76 26.17
CA GLU A 21 2.16 24.71 25.18
C GLU A 21 0.80 24.18 24.72
N GLY A 22 -0.28 24.99 24.82
CA GLY A 22 -1.67 24.52 24.71
C GLY A 22 -2.04 23.73 23.44
N GLU A 23 -3.29 23.28 23.34
CA GLU A 23 -3.86 22.40 22.27
C GLU A 23 -3.21 22.54 20.88
N ALA A 24 -2.99 23.79 20.42
CA ALA A 24 -2.37 24.10 19.14
C ALA A 24 -0.94 23.57 18.95
N SER A 25 -0.08 23.51 19.98
CA SER A 25 1.32 23.06 19.86
C SER A 25 1.40 21.53 19.76
N VAL A 26 0.60 20.80 20.54
CA VAL A 26 0.56 19.32 20.48
C VAL A 26 -0.02 18.85 19.16
N GLU A 27 -1.08 19.51 18.67
CA GLU A 27 -1.65 19.24 17.35
C GLU A 27 -0.63 19.45 16.24
N GLN A 28 0.09 20.58 16.28
CA GLN A 28 1.12 20.91 15.31
C GLN A 28 2.31 19.95 15.33
N ARG A 29 2.60 19.31 16.46
CA ARG A 29 3.69 18.33 16.56
C ARG A 29 3.29 16.94 16.09
N LEU A 30 2.04 16.54 16.32
CA LEU A 30 1.56 15.20 16.01
C LEU A 30 1.01 15.09 14.59
N PHE A 31 0.16 16.04 14.18
CA PHE A 31 -0.62 15.95 12.94
C PHE A 31 -0.11 16.86 11.82
N VAL A 32 0.75 17.82 12.15
CA VAL A 32 1.36 18.74 11.18
C VAL A 32 2.88 18.51 11.18
N GLY A 33 3.52 18.59 10.03
CA GLY A 33 4.98 18.44 9.91
C GLY A 33 5.43 17.55 8.78
N GLU A 34 6.74 17.38 8.65
CA GLU A 34 7.36 16.60 7.56
C GLU A 34 6.95 15.12 7.59
N HIS A 35 6.79 14.55 8.79
CA HIS A 35 6.32 13.17 8.99
C HIS A 35 4.87 12.97 8.49
N ALA A 36 4.04 14.01 8.52
CA ALA A 36 2.65 13.98 8.07
C ALA A 36 2.49 14.36 6.58
N ARG A 37 3.52 14.88 5.90
CA ARG A 37 3.45 15.27 4.47
C ARG A 37 3.35 14.08 3.52
N ARG A 38 3.72 12.87 3.96
CA ARG A 38 3.64 11.67 3.12
C ARG A 38 2.22 11.12 3.10
N ILE A 39 1.41 11.62 2.17
CA ILE A 39 0.03 11.15 1.97
C ILE A 39 0.06 9.94 1.04
N THR A 40 -0.20 8.75 1.58
CA THR A 40 -0.49 7.55 0.78
C THR A 40 -1.98 7.54 0.44
N GLN A 41 -2.32 7.90 -0.79
CA GLN A 41 -3.65 7.66 -1.32
C GLN A 41 -3.74 6.21 -1.78
N GLY A 42 -4.63 5.43 -1.16
CA GLY A 42 -4.94 4.09 -1.65
C GLY A 42 -5.45 4.15 -3.09
N ALA A 43 -5.13 3.13 -3.89
CA ALA A 43 -5.73 2.97 -5.20
C ALA A 43 -7.25 2.84 -5.03
N ARG A 44 -7.99 3.90 -5.36
CA ARG A 44 -9.45 3.79 -5.45
C ARG A 44 -9.71 2.85 -6.63
N GLY A 45 -10.34 1.71 -6.38
CA GLY A 45 -10.86 0.87 -7.45
C GLY A 45 -11.64 1.75 -8.41
N SER A 46 -11.26 1.75 -9.68
CA SER A 46 -11.93 2.55 -10.70
C SER A 46 -13.25 1.88 -11.10
N SER A 47 -14.12 1.61 -10.13
CA SER A 47 -15.43 1.02 -10.33
C SER A 47 -16.48 2.13 -10.29
N GLY A 48 -17.11 2.38 -11.43
CA GLY A 48 -18.17 3.38 -11.59
C GLY A 48 -18.34 3.82 -13.04
N PRO A 49 -19.48 4.43 -13.39
CA PRO A 49 -19.77 4.84 -14.77
C PRO A 49 -18.77 5.86 -15.32
N LEU A 50 -18.23 6.73 -14.47
CA LEU A 50 -17.17 7.68 -14.86
C LEU A 50 -15.81 7.01 -15.09
N ALA A 51 -15.52 5.93 -14.37
CA ALA A 51 -14.26 5.22 -14.49
C ALA A 51 -14.12 4.47 -15.83
N ALA A 52 -15.23 4.12 -16.48
CA ALA A 52 -15.25 3.51 -17.81
C ALA A 52 -14.62 4.39 -18.90
N PHE A 53 -14.56 5.71 -18.68
CA PHE A 53 -13.96 6.67 -19.61
C PHE A 53 -12.50 7.02 -19.26
N VAL A 54 -11.97 6.49 -18.16
CA VAL A 54 -10.59 6.77 -17.72
C VAL A 54 -9.64 5.81 -18.43
N ARG A 55 -8.68 6.37 -19.19
CA ARG A 55 -7.56 5.60 -19.74
C ARG A 55 -6.41 5.61 -18.74
N ALA A 56 -6.05 4.45 -18.22
CA ALA A 56 -4.85 4.30 -17.40
C ALA A 56 -3.62 4.63 -18.23
N ARG A 57 -2.76 5.52 -17.72
CA ARG A 57 -1.44 5.80 -18.29
C ARG A 57 -0.37 5.20 -17.41
N ALA A 58 0.66 4.64 -18.03
CA ALA A 58 1.84 4.15 -17.34
C ALA A 58 2.52 5.29 -16.56
N LYS A 59 3.03 4.95 -15.38
CA LYS A 59 3.83 5.85 -14.55
C LYS A 59 5.22 5.27 -14.39
N CYS A 60 6.22 6.14 -14.39
CA CYS A 60 7.61 5.80 -14.11
C CYS A 60 7.71 5.17 -12.71
N LEU A 61 8.30 3.99 -12.59
CA LEU A 61 8.42 3.31 -11.30
C LEU A 61 9.37 4.00 -10.31
N GLY A 62 10.31 4.81 -10.79
CA GLY A 62 11.25 5.54 -9.95
C GLY A 62 10.75 6.89 -9.44
N CYS A 63 10.09 7.69 -10.29
CA CYS A 63 9.67 9.06 -9.93
C CYS A 63 8.16 9.30 -10.01
N ARG A 64 7.37 8.29 -10.41
CA ARG A 64 5.91 8.36 -10.59
C ARG A 64 5.42 9.36 -11.65
N ALA A 65 6.32 9.93 -12.46
CA ALA A 65 5.96 10.77 -13.61
C ALA A 65 5.15 9.96 -14.63
N LEU A 66 4.20 10.62 -15.30
CA LEU A 66 3.43 10.01 -16.39
C LEU A 66 4.36 9.71 -17.58
N LEU A 67 4.17 8.55 -18.19
CA LEU A 67 4.90 8.13 -19.39
C LEU A 67 4.01 8.32 -20.63
N GLU A 68 4.64 8.69 -21.74
CA GLU A 68 3.98 8.83 -23.04
C GLU A 68 3.85 7.49 -23.77
N SER A 69 4.73 6.54 -23.47
CA SER A 69 4.76 5.18 -24.00
C SER A 69 4.66 4.15 -22.88
N ASP A 70 4.48 2.87 -23.22
CA ASP A 70 4.42 1.74 -22.28
C ASP A 70 5.77 1.39 -21.63
N GLY A 71 6.66 2.37 -21.50
CA GLY A 71 7.93 2.23 -20.81
C GLY A 71 7.79 1.99 -19.30
N VAL A 72 8.94 1.71 -18.68
CA VAL A 72 9.04 1.43 -17.24
C VAL A 72 9.60 2.63 -16.48
N LEU A 73 10.57 3.30 -17.09
CA LEU A 73 11.25 4.48 -16.56
C LEU A 73 11.12 5.64 -17.53
N CYS A 74 11.04 6.85 -16.99
CA CYS A 74 11.14 8.05 -17.81
C CYS A 74 12.59 8.26 -18.29
N PRO A 75 12.82 9.06 -19.35
CA PRO A 75 14.16 9.30 -19.90
C PRO A 75 15.17 9.75 -18.84
N SER A 76 14.74 10.60 -17.90
CA SER A 76 15.58 11.08 -16.79
C SER A 76 15.95 10.00 -15.78
N CYS A 77 15.07 9.04 -15.51
CA CYS A 77 15.38 7.91 -14.62
C CYS A 77 16.23 6.85 -15.31
N GLY A 78 16.02 6.63 -16.61
CA GLY A 78 16.85 5.75 -17.43
C GLY A 78 18.28 6.27 -17.54
N ALA A 79 18.46 7.55 -17.89
CA ALA A 79 19.78 8.18 -18.02
C ALA A 79 20.55 8.21 -16.68
N ALA A 80 19.86 8.28 -15.56
CA ALA A 80 20.45 8.25 -14.22
C ALA A 80 20.80 6.83 -13.73
N GLY A 81 20.55 5.78 -14.52
CA GLY A 81 20.86 4.39 -14.11
C GLY A 81 20.00 3.85 -12.96
N ARG A 82 18.89 4.52 -12.62
CA ARG A 82 18.03 4.17 -11.47
C ARG A 82 17.27 2.84 -11.61
N ALA A 83 17.44 2.12 -12.70
CA ALA A 83 16.77 0.84 -12.94
C ALA A 83 17.17 -0.22 -11.89
N GLY A 84 18.46 -0.30 -11.55
CA GLY A 84 18.96 -1.24 -10.55
C GLY A 84 18.39 -0.95 -9.16
N ASP A 85 18.38 0.32 -8.75
CA ASP A 85 17.85 0.72 -7.45
C ASP A 85 16.36 0.41 -7.31
N VAL A 86 15.57 0.72 -8.35
CA VAL A 86 14.14 0.44 -8.37
C VAL A 86 13.87 -1.06 -8.35
N LEU A 87 14.68 -1.87 -9.06
CA LEU A 87 14.58 -3.32 -9.03
C LEU A 87 14.86 -3.87 -7.62
N LEU A 88 15.95 -3.45 -7.00
CA LEU A 88 16.33 -3.87 -5.65
C LEU A 88 15.27 -3.48 -4.61
N GLU A 89 14.73 -2.26 -4.70
CA GLU A 89 13.65 -1.78 -3.84
C GLU A 89 12.42 -2.72 -3.96
N ARG A 90 11.99 -3.03 -5.20
CA ARG A 90 10.81 -3.88 -5.43
C ARG A 90 11.04 -5.33 -4.99
N LEU A 91 12.22 -5.90 -5.25
CA LEU A 91 12.59 -7.23 -4.76
C LEU A 91 12.63 -7.30 -3.23
N SER A 92 13.14 -6.26 -2.58
CA SER A 92 13.16 -6.18 -1.10
C SER A 92 11.76 -6.10 -0.49
N ALA A 93 10.81 -5.46 -1.20
CA ALA A 93 9.42 -5.36 -0.78
C ALA A 93 8.58 -6.62 -1.07
N LEU A 94 8.98 -7.41 -2.07
CA LEU A 94 8.24 -8.61 -2.47
C LEU A 94 8.33 -9.74 -1.42
N ARG A 95 9.53 -10.00 -0.89
CA ARG A 95 9.72 -11.07 0.11
C ARG A 95 8.83 -10.96 1.37
N PRO A 96 8.71 -9.80 2.04
CA PRO A 96 7.83 -9.70 3.20
C PRO A 96 6.35 -9.88 2.82
N LEU A 97 5.93 -9.44 1.63
CA LEU A 97 4.56 -9.64 1.15
C LEU A 97 4.25 -11.12 0.89
N GLU A 98 5.16 -11.86 0.26
CA GLU A 98 5.02 -13.32 0.06
C GLU A 98 4.92 -14.08 1.39
N ALA A 99 5.77 -13.70 2.36
CA ALA A 99 5.76 -14.30 3.68
C ALA A 99 4.43 -14.02 4.40
N GLU A 100 3.94 -12.78 4.34
CA GLU A 100 2.65 -12.40 4.93
C GLU A 100 1.48 -13.15 4.28
N VAL A 101 1.43 -13.22 2.96
CA VAL A 101 0.37 -13.96 2.24
C VAL A 101 0.39 -15.44 2.62
N THR A 102 1.58 -16.04 2.71
CA THR A 102 1.75 -17.44 3.14
C THR A 102 1.29 -17.64 4.58
N GLU A 103 1.62 -16.71 5.47
CA GLU A 103 1.20 -16.75 6.86
C GLU A 103 -0.32 -16.68 6.99
N LEU A 104 -0.96 -15.69 6.36
CA LEU A 104 -2.41 -15.50 6.37
C LEU A 104 -3.15 -16.70 5.77
N LEU A 105 -2.62 -17.26 4.67
CA LEU A 105 -3.14 -18.49 4.09
C LEU A 105 -3.06 -19.65 5.08
N SER A 106 -1.92 -19.82 5.77
CA SER A 106 -1.76 -20.86 6.79
C SER A 106 -2.72 -20.70 7.97
N GLN A 107 -2.99 -19.46 8.40
CA GLN A 107 -3.93 -19.15 9.47
C GLN A 107 -5.37 -19.52 9.07
N CYS A 108 -5.78 -19.19 7.85
CA CYS A 108 -7.09 -19.59 7.32
C CYS A 108 -7.22 -21.10 7.16
N MET A 109 -6.19 -21.78 6.64
CA MET A 109 -6.21 -23.26 6.51
C MET A 109 -6.32 -23.96 7.87
N ARG A 110 -5.67 -23.43 8.92
CA ARG A 110 -5.83 -23.94 10.29
C ARG A 110 -7.24 -23.72 10.83
N CYS A 111 -7.88 -22.60 10.48
CA CYS A 111 -9.24 -22.25 10.92
C CYS A 111 -10.31 -23.15 10.29
N GLU A 112 -10.18 -23.50 9.00
CA GLU A 112 -11.19 -24.27 8.25
C GLU A 112 -10.95 -25.79 8.32
N GLY A 113 -9.74 -26.21 8.67
CA GLY A 113 -9.33 -27.62 8.75
C GLY A 113 -8.70 -28.15 7.46
N PRO A 114 -8.07 -29.35 7.50
CA PRO A 114 -7.18 -29.85 6.45
C PRO A 114 -7.88 -30.30 5.15
N GLY A 115 -9.19 -30.05 5.00
CA GLY A 115 -10.01 -30.53 3.88
C GLY A 115 -10.38 -29.50 2.81
N SER A 116 -10.00 -28.22 2.97
CA SER A 116 -10.58 -27.16 2.13
C SER A 116 -9.60 -26.06 1.68
N CYS A 117 -8.56 -26.43 0.92
CA CYS A 117 -7.72 -25.43 0.24
C CYS A 117 -8.53 -24.47 -0.67
N ARG A 118 -9.69 -24.91 -1.18
CA ARG A 118 -10.63 -24.10 -1.98
C ARG A 118 -11.40 -23.03 -1.19
N LEU A 119 -11.40 -23.06 0.15
CA LEU A 119 -12.24 -22.19 0.98
C LEU A 119 -11.57 -20.89 1.45
N TYR A 120 -10.23 -20.75 1.36
CA TYR A 120 -9.57 -19.47 1.65
C TYR A 120 -10.19 -18.29 0.88
N ALA A 121 -10.53 -18.50 -0.40
CA ALA A 121 -11.20 -17.48 -1.21
C ALA A 121 -12.73 -17.43 -1.01
N ALA A 122 -13.34 -18.47 -0.41
CA ALA A 122 -14.80 -18.62 -0.29
C ALA A 122 -15.35 -18.24 1.10
N CYS A 123 -14.52 -18.18 2.13
CA CYS A 123 -14.93 -17.74 3.46
C CYS A 123 -15.45 -16.31 3.42
N ALA A 124 -16.66 -16.09 3.94
CA ALA A 124 -17.37 -14.81 3.92
C ALA A 124 -17.56 -14.19 5.32
N ASN A 125 -16.78 -14.64 6.32
CA ASN A 125 -16.85 -14.10 7.67
C ASN A 125 -16.20 -12.71 7.75
N VAL A 126 -17.02 -11.66 7.67
CA VAL A 126 -16.58 -10.25 7.69
C VAL A 126 -16.03 -9.84 9.06
N ASP A 127 -16.45 -10.49 10.14
CA ASP A 127 -15.99 -10.19 11.50
C ASP A 127 -14.59 -10.76 11.78
N CYS A 128 -14.05 -11.58 10.89
CA CYS A 128 -12.69 -12.10 11.01
C CYS A 128 -11.67 -10.98 10.71
N PRO A 129 -10.70 -10.71 11.62
CA PRO A 129 -9.69 -9.66 11.40
C PRO A 129 -8.80 -9.92 10.17
N ILE A 130 -8.66 -11.18 9.76
CA ILE A 130 -7.86 -11.60 8.60
C ILE A 130 -8.60 -11.32 7.28
N PHE A 131 -9.93 -11.24 7.29
CA PHE A 131 -10.75 -11.24 6.08
C PHE A 131 -10.38 -10.13 5.09
N PHE A 132 -10.22 -8.89 5.55
CA PHE A 132 -9.80 -7.78 4.70
C PHE A 132 -8.30 -7.75 4.44
N ARG A 133 -7.48 -8.09 5.45
CA ARG A 133 -6.02 -8.06 5.31
C ARG A 133 -5.53 -9.04 4.25
N ARG A 134 -6.12 -10.23 4.18
CA ARG A 134 -5.76 -11.27 3.20
C ARG A 134 -6.04 -10.85 1.75
N LEU A 135 -7.12 -10.08 1.54
CA LEU A 135 -7.47 -9.51 0.23
C LEU A 135 -6.55 -8.35 -0.14
N GLN A 136 -6.22 -7.51 0.84
CA GLN A 136 -5.29 -6.42 0.64
C GLN A 136 -3.87 -6.93 0.33
N ALA A 137 -3.36 -7.89 1.11
CA ALA A 137 -2.02 -8.45 0.95
C ALA A 137 -1.87 -9.16 -0.42
N SER A 138 -2.90 -9.87 -0.89
CA SER A 138 -2.88 -10.49 -2.22
C SER A 138 -2.89 -9.47 -3.35
N GLN A 139 -3.63 -8.37 -3.22
CA GLN A 139 -3.60 -7.25 -4.18
C GLN A 139 -2.25 -6.52 -4.17
N GLU A 140 -1.67 -6.30 -2.99
CA GLU A 140 -0.35 -5.68 -2.82
C GLU A 140 0.76 -6.54 -3.44
N LEU A 141 0.71 -7.86 -3.25
CA LEU A 141 1.62 -8.82 -3.87
C LEU A 141 1.49 -8.79 -5.40
N ALA A 142 0.27 -8.94 -5.93
CA ALA A 142 0.02 -8.94 -7.38
C ALA A 142 0.47 -7.62 -8.06
N ALA A 143 0.23 -6.47 -7.43
CA ALA A 143 0.69 -5.18 -7.94
C ALA A 143 2.23 -5.06 -7.94
N THR A 144 2.90 -5.66 -6.96
CA THR A 144 4.36 -5.68 -6.86
C THR A 144 4.98 -6.62 -7.91
N GLU A 145 4.38 -7.79 -8.12
CA GLU A 145 4.75 -8.73 -9.17
C GLU A 145 4.57 -8.13 -10.57
N GLU A 146 3.44 -7.47 -10.85
CA GLU A 146 3.20 -6.78 -12.12
C GLU A 146 4.27 -5.68 -12.36
N ALA A 147 4.62 -4.91 -11.33
CA ALA A 147 5.66 -3.90 -11.43
C ALA A 147 7.04 -4.52 -11.75
N LEU A 148 7.35 -5.70 -11.20
CA LEU A 148 8.58 -6.43 -11.50
C LEU A 148 8.57 -7.03 -12.90
N GLN A 149 7.46 -7.62 -13.34
CA GLN A 149 7.30 -8.13 -14.72
C GLN A 149 7.53 -7.02 -15.74
N ARG A 150 7.03 -5.81 -15.46
CA ARG A 150 7.29 -4.64 -16.30
C ARG A 150 8.77 -4.25 -16.32
N LEU A 151 9.49 -4.39 -15.20
CA LEU A 151 10.94 -4.13 -15.11
C LEU A 151 11.80 -5.17 -15.81
N GLN A 152 11.27 -6.37 -16.10
CA GLN A 152 11.95 -7.40 -16.88
C GLN A 152 12.04 -6.97 -18.34
N LEU A 153 12.88 -5.96 -18.58
CA LEU A 153 13.45 -5.64 -19.87
C LEU A 153 14.27 -6.85 -20.30
N GLY A 154 14.02 -7.36 -21.51
CA GLY A 154 14.87 -8.36 -22.14
C GLY A 154 16.30 -7.83 -22.18
N TRP A 155 17.17 -8.49 -21.44
CA TRP A 155 18.62 -8.32 -21.50
C TRP A 155 19.14 -8.99 -22.78
#